data_AF-A0A7S3HSM6-F1
#
_entry.id   AF-A0A7S3HSM6-F1
#
_cell.length_a   1.000
_cell.length_b   1.000
_cell.length_c   1.000
_cell.angle_alpha   90.00
_cell.angle_beta   90.00
_cell.angle_gamma   90.00
#
_symmetry.space_group_name_H-M   'P 1'
#
loop_
_entity.id
_entity.type
_entity.pdbx_description
1 polymer ?
#
loop_
_entity_poly.entity_id
_entity_poly.type
_entity_poly.pdbx_seq_one_letter_code
_entity_poly.pdbx_strand_id
1 'polypeptide(L)'
;IFVVKRFRNNNFFIEKNPTIVTFPLKGLDLRDYIHPDCQPANPETKYDLVANVCHDGKPEKGTYKVQTFHHPTSQWFEIHDLRVTPVLPQMVALTESYIQVYQRQDVKTDGTFGKFEMEIPDISAEVETGIAAEIEMAPEDLAEAGIIIG
;
A
#
# COMPACT_ATOMS: atom_id res chain seq x y z
N ILE A 1 5.90 0.78 1.58
CA ILE A 1 7.15 1.06 2.32
C ILE A 1 6.98 2.41 3.00
N PHE A 2 7.18 2.50 4.31
CA PHE A 2 7.16 3.77 5.04
C PHE A 2 8.58 4.21 5.36
N VAL A 3 8.87 5.49 5.13
CA VAL A 3 10.13 6.13 5.48
C VAL A 3 9.85 7.18 6.55
N VAL A 4 10.28 6.90 7.77
CA VAL A 4 10.12 7.82 8.90
C VAL A 4 11.16 8.92 8.76
N LYS A 5 10.71 10.17 8.59
CA LYS A 5 11.59 11.33 8.45
C LYS A 5 12.25 11.67 9.78
N ARG A 6 13.32 10.97 10.12
CA ARG A 6 14.08 11.16 11.37
C ARG A 6 15.18 12.20 11.26
N PHE A 7 15.83 12.30 10.11
CA PHE A 7 16.94 13.23 9.91
C PHE A 7 16.43 14.53 9.30
N ARG A 8 16.75 15.64 9.97
CA ARG A 8 16.48 16.98 9.47
C ARG A 8 17.79 17.74 9.43
N ASN A 9 18.11 18.31 8.27
CA ASN A 9 19.26 19.18 8.15
C ASN A 9 18.88 20.58 8.67
N ASN A 10 19.61 21.07 9.66
CA ASN A 10 19.56 22.45 10.12
C ASN A 10 20.81 23.19 9.62
N ASN A 11 20.85 24.51 9.70
CA ASN A 11 21.95 25.33 9.18
C ASN A 11 23.34 25.00 9.77
N PHE A 12 23.40 24.27 10.89
CA PHE A 12 24.65 23.98 11.61
C PHE A 12 24.95 22.50 11.83
N PHE A 13 23.92 21.63 11.84
CA PHE A 13 24.07 20.20 12.09
C PHE A 13 22.83 19.44 11.61
N ILE A 14 23.00 18.14 11.37
CA ILE A 14 21.88 17.22 11.15
C ILE A 14 21.31 16.84 12.51
N GLU A 15 20.02 17.04 12.70
CA GLU A 15 19.29 16.62 13.89
C GLU A 15 18.57 15.29 13.61
N LYS A 16 18.68 14.33 14.53
CA LYS A 16 17.91 13.09 14.52
C LYS A 16 16.78 13.20 15.52
N ASN A 17 15.55 12.96 15.08
CA ASN A 17 14.40 12.81 15.96
C ASN A 17 14.42 11.43 16.66
N PRO A 18 14.57 11.38 18.00
CA PRO A 18 14.65 10.13 18.77
C PRO A 18 13.26 9.56 19.15
N THR A 19 12.15 10.16 18.70
CA THR A 19 10.81 9.69 19.06
C THR A 19 10.59 8.24 18.64
N ILE A 20 10.30 7.38 19.61
CA ILE A 20 9.86 6.01 19.38
C ILE A 20 8.40 6.07 18.95
N VAL A 21 8.11 5.51 17.78
CA VAL A 21 6.76 5.43 17.24
C VAL A 21 6.28 4.01 17.49
N THR A 22 5.15 3.85 18.16
CA THR A 22 4.50 2.55 18.28
C THR A 22 3.74 2.26 16.99
N PHE A 23 3.97 1.09 16.41
CA PHE A 23 3.31 0.65 15.18
C PHE A 23 2.85 -0.82 15.31
N PRO A 24 1.76 -1.19 14.62
CA PRO A 24 1.31 -2.58 14.58
C PRO A 24 2.26 -3.42 13.72
N LEU A 25 2.64 -4.61 14.21
CA LEU A 25 3.40 -5.58 13.43
C LEU A 25 2.52 -6.37 12.45
N LYS A 26 1.24 -6.52 12.76
CA LYS A 26 0.26 -7.25 11.95
C LYS A 26 -1.07 -6.52 11.92
N GLY A 27 -1.78 -6.63 10.82
CA GLY A 27 -3.12 -6.07 10.66
C GLY A 27 -3.13 -4.53 10.68
N LEU A 28 -2.12 -3.89 10.12
CA LEU A 28 -2.18 -2.46 9.84
C LEU A 28 -3.26 -2.22 8.78
N ASP A 29 -4.35 -1.57 9.17
CA ASP A 29 -5.42 -1.19 8.27
C ASP A 29 -5.19 0.22 7.73
N LEU A 30 -5.11 0.36 6.40
CA LEU A 30 -4.94 1.63 5.72
C LEU A 30 -6.20 2.09 4.97
N ARG A 31 -7.34 1.41 5.14
CA ARG A 31 -8.58 1.72 4.42
C ARG A 31 -9.01 3.17 4.54
N ASP A 32 -8.92 3.75 5.74
CA ASP A 32 -9.34 5.12 6.03
C ASP A 32 -8.46 6.19 5.36
N TYR A 33 -7.28 5.80 4.87
CA TYR A 33 -6.34 6.69 4.18
C TYR A 33 -6.44 6.60 2.65
N ILE A 34 -7.36 5.78 2.12
CA ILE A 34 -7.58 5.61 0.69
C ILE A 34 -8.78 6.44 0.25
N HIS A 35 -8.61 7.22 -0.82
CA HIS A 35 -9.69 8.02 -1.40
C HIS A 35 -10.87 7.11 -1.78
N PRO A 36 -12.13 7.49 -1.52
CA PRO A 36 -13.32 6.67 -1.79
C PRO A 36 -13.34 6.07 -3.21
N ASP A 37 -12.98 6.86 -4.23
CA ASP A 37 -12.96 6.42 -5.63
C ASP A 37 -11.94 5.30 -5.93
N CYS A 38 -10.91 5.17 -5.10
CA CYS A 38 -9.86 4.16 -5.24
C CYS A 38 -10.11 2.92 -4.39
N GLN A 39 -11.14 2.93 -3.52
CA GLN A 39 -11.50 1.78 -2.69
C GLN A 39 -11.97 0.57 -3.50
N PRO A 40 -12.78 0.70 -4.57
CA PRO A 40 -13.19 -0.46 -5.39
C PRO A 40 -11.99 -1.17 -6.04
N ALA A 41 -10.95 -0.41 -6.40
CA ALA A 41 -9.72 -0.95 -6.98
C ALA A 41 -8.77 -1.58 -5.93
N ASN A 42 -8.96 -1.27 -4.64
CA ASN A 42 -8.13 -1.76 -3.54
C ASN A 42 -9.00 -2.38 -2.43
N PRO A 43 -9.61 -3.55 -2.71
CA PRO A 43 -10.47 -4.23 -1.73
C PRO A 43 -9.72 -4.67 -0.48
N GLU A 44 -8.45 -5.06 -0.62
CA GLU A 44 -7.60 -5.41 0.52
C GLU A 44 -6.66 -4.27 0.91
N THR A 45 -6.74 -3.91 2.18
CA THR A 45 -6.11 -2.72 2.78
C THR A 45 -5.36 -3.04 4.06
N LYS A 46 -5.24 -4.33 4.38
CA LYS A 46 -4.52 -4.84 5.54
C LYS A 46 -3.09 -5.22 5.18
N TYR A 47 -2.18 -4.81 6.05
CA TYR A 47 -0.76 -5.02 5.87
C TYR A 47 -0.09 -5.57 7.13
N ASP A 48 0.89 -6.45 6.92
CA ASP A 48 1.75 -7.00 7.96
C ASP A 48 3.18 -6.51 7.76
N LEU A 49 3.87 -6.19 8.86
CA LEU A 49 5.25 -5.75 8.84
C LEU A 49 6.17 -6.95 8.55
N VAL A 50 6.99 -6.82 7.51
CA VAL A 50 7.94 -7.87 7.11
C VAL A 50 9.38 -7.48 7.39
N ALA A 51 9.72 -6.19 7.34
CA ALA A 51 11.04 -5.71 7.69
C ALA A 51 10.99 -4.33 8.32
N ASN A 52 11.91 -4.07 9.22
CA ASN A 52 12.07 -2.83 9.96
C ASN A 52 13.56 -2.49 10.03
N VAL A 53 13.96 -1.40 9.38
CA VAL A 53 15.32 -0.88 9.44
C VAL A 53 15.36 0.18 10.53
N CYS A 54 16.30 0.04 11.45
CA CYS A 54 16.52 0.99 12.54
C CYS A 54 17.88 1.66 12.37
N HIS A 55 17.98 2.89 12.85
CA HIS A 55 19.24 3.59 12.96
C HIS A 55 19.51 3.91 14.41
N ASP A 56 20.59 3.38 14.98
CA ASP A 56 21.01 3.64 16.34
C ASP A 56 22.14 4.68 16.36
N GLY A 57 22.16 5.53 17.39
CA GLY A 57 23.22 6.53 17.59
C GLY A 57 23.02 7.85 16.84
N LYS A 58 24.13 8.61 16.72
CA LYS A 58 24.16 9.97 16.18
C LYS A 58 24.06 9.97 14.64
N PRO A 59 23.51 11.02 14.01
CA PRO A 59 23.41 11.13 12.54
C PRO A 59 24.69 10.82 11.76
N GLU A 60 25.86 11.25 12.26
CA GLU A 60 27.12 11.15 11.52
C GLU A 60 27.88 9.84 11.75
N LYS A 61 27.59 9.14 12.85
CA LYS A 61 28.36 7.95 13.31
C LYS A 61 27.44 6.85 13.82
N GLY A 62 26.20 6.82 13.34
CA GLY A 62 25.23 5.81 13.74
C GLY A 62 25.46 4.50 13.02
N THR A 63 24.79 3.47 13.51
CA THR A 63 24.79 2.14 12.90
C THR A 63 23.38 1.79 12.46
N TYR A 64 23.30 0.97 11.41
CA TYR A 64 22.02 0.46 10.91
C TYR A 64 21.88 -1.00 11.29
N LYS A 65 20.67 -1.35 11.71
CA LYS A 65 20.27 -2.74 11.96
C LYS A 65 18.95 -3.01 11.28
N VAL A 66 18.76 -4.24 10.84
CA VAL A 66 17.55 -4.67 10.14
C VAL A 66 16.88 -5.76 10.94
N GLN A 67 15.63 -5.55 11.29
CA GLN A 67 14.79 -6.55 11.93
C GLN A 67 13.83 -7.09 10.86
N THR A 68 13.94 -8.36 10.52
CA THR A 68 13.13 -9.00 9.47
C THR A 68 12.32 -10.14 10.03
N PHE A 69 11.11 -10.32 9.52
CA PHE A 69 10.26 -11.45 9.83
C PHE A 69 10.59 -12.60 8.88
N HIS A 70 10.87 -13.77 9.45
CA HIS A 70 11.11 -14.99 8.69
C HIS A 70 9.84 -15.83 8.67
N HIS A 71 9.12 -15.82 7.55
CA HIS A 71 7.83 -16.51 7.40
C HIS A 71 7.87 -18.01 7.76
N PRO A 72 8.85 -18.82 7.28
CA PRO A 72 8.86 -20.26 7.55
C PRO A 72 8.97 -20.62 9.03
N THR A 73 9.73 -19.86 9.82
CA THR A 73 9.87 -20.11 11.27
C THR A 73 8.92 -19.25 12.10
N SER A 74 8.21 -18.30 11.48
CA SER A 74 7.37 -17.31 12.16
C SER A 74 8.09 -16.55 13.28
N GLN A 75 9.38 -16.26 13.06
CA GLN A 75 10.25 -15.59 14.04
C GLN A 75 10.86 -14.32 13.45
N TRP A 76 11.17 -13.38 14.33
CA TRP A 76 11.91 -12.17 13.96
C TRP A 76 13.41 -12.39 14.17
N PHE A 77 14.19 -11.87 13.24
CA PHE A 77 15.64 -11.83 13.33
C PHE A 77 16.13 -10.40 13.21
N GLU A 78 17.02 -10.01 14.11
CA GLU A 78 17.80 -8.80 14.01
C GLU A 78 19.14 -9.13 13.34
N ILE A 79 19.45 -8.36 12.31
CA ILE A 79 20.65 -8.44 11.50
C ILE A 79 21.42 -7.14 11.73
N HIS A 80 22.63 -7.28 12.24
CA HIS A 80 23.55 -6.17 12.45
C HIS A 80 24.88 -6.59 11.84
N ASP A 81 25.18 -6.05 10.66
CA ASP A 81 26.31 -6.44 9.82
C ASP A 81 26.38 -7.97 9.61
N LEU A 82 27.39 -8.62 10.19
CA LEU A 82 27.62 -10.07 10.08
C LEU A 82 26.88 -10.89 11.15
N ARG A 83 26.21 -10.24 12.10
CA ARG A 83 25.53 -10.89 13.22
C ARG A 83 24.05 -11.02 12.94
N VAL A 84 23.53 -12.24 13.08
CA VAL A 84 22.09 -12.54 13.02
C VAL A 84 21.67 -13.11 14.37
N THR A 85 20.70 -12.47 15.02
CA THR A 85 20.17 -12.92 16.32
C THR A 85 18.65 -12.92 16.32
N PRO A 86 17.99 -13.91 16.94
CA PRO A 86 16.55 -13.88 17.11
C PRO A 86 16.14 -12.71 18.01
N VAL A 87 15.01 -12.07 17.70
CA VAL A 87 14.45 -10.96 18.47
C VAL A 87 12.97 -11.18 18.73
N LEU A 88 12.47 -10.72 19.87
CA LEU A 88 11.06 -10.84 20.20
C LEU A 88 10.23 -9.78 19.45
N PRO A 89 9.00 -10.11 19.00
CA PRO A 89 8.14 -9.15 18.30
C PRO A 89 7.92 -7.85 19.08
N GLN A 90 7.77 -7.94 20.41
CA GLN A 90 7.61 -6.77 21.28
C GLN A 90 8.80 -5.81 21.24
N MET A 91 10.01 -6.32 21.00
CA MET A 91 11.22 -5.49 20.92
C MET A 91 11.29 -4.75 19.58
N VAL A 92 10.75 -5.35 18.51
CA VAL A 92 10.72 -4.73 17.17
C VAL A 92 9.92 -3.43 17.19
N ALA A 93 8.74 -3.43 17.83
CA ALA A 93 7.88 -2.24 17.96
C ALA A 93 8.47 -1.09 18.79
N LEU A 94 9.49 -1.35 19.61
CA LEU A 94 10.08 -0.38 20.52
C LEU A 94 11.35 0.27 19.98
N THR A 95 11.73 -0.04 18.74
CA THR A 95 12.96 0.46 18.14
C THR A 95 12.80 1.81 17.45
N GLU A 96 13.92 2.52 17.25
CA GLU A 96 14.01 3.74 16.44
C GLU A 96 13.89 3.41 14.94
N SER A 97 12.71 2.94 14.55
CA SER A 97 12.38 2.53 13.19
C SER A 97 12.53 3.68 12.20
N TYR A 98 13.38 3.50 11.20
CA TYR A 98 13.65 4.45 10.13
C TYR A 98 12.91 4.09 8.85
N ILE A 99 12.98 2.83 8.42
CA ILE A 99 12.27 2.34 7.23
C ILE A 99 11.47 1.10 7.63
N GLN A 100 10.20 1.08 7.25
CA GLN A 100 9.30 -0.04 7.50
C GLN A 100 8.80 -0.59 6.17
N VAL A 101 8.92 -1.90 6.02
CA VAL A 101 8.42 -2.64 4.87
C VAL A 101 7.22 -3.44 5.34
N TYR A 102 6.08 -3.12 4.75
CA TYR A 102 4.81 -3.78 4.98
C TYR A 102 4.43 -4.55 3.72
N GLN A 103 3.95 -5.77 3.91
CA GLN A 103 3.39 -6.64 2.89
C GLN A 103 1.88 -6.67 3.06
N ARG A 104 1.15 -6.56 1.95
CA ARG A 104 -0.31 -6.68 1.94
C ARG A 104 -0.71 -8.14 2.17
N GLN A 105 -1.76 -8.39 2.96
CA GLN A 105 -2.10 -9.75 3.41
C GLN A 105 -2.54 -10.71 2.30
N ASP A 106 -3.02 -10.18 1.18
CA ASP A 106 -3.35 -10.92 -0.03
C ASP A 106 -2.10 -11.37 -0.81
N VAL A 107 -0.94 -10.74 -0.60
CA VAL A 107 0.30 -11.12 -1.29
C VAL A 107 0.87 -12.37 -0.63
N LYS A 108 1.05 -13.42 -1.41
CA LYS A 108 1.71 -14.65 -0.99
C LYS A 108 3.23 -14.46 -0.92
N THR A 109 3.90 -15.35 -0.19
CA THR A 109 5.36 -15.33 -0.02
C THR A 109 6.16 -15.53 -1.30
N ASP A 110 5.53 -16.01 -2.37
CA ASP A 110 6.12 -16.15 -3.72
C ASP A 110 5.98 -14.86 -4.56
N GLY A 111 5.43 -13.79 -3.99
CA GLY A 111 5.18 -12.52 -4.68
C GLY A 111 3.94 -12.54 -5.57
N THR A 112 3.19 -13.64 -5.61
CA THR A 112 1.91 -13.69 -6.31
C THR A 112 0.81 -13.09 -5.43
N PHE A 113 -0.15 -12.43 -6.06
CA PHE A 113 -1.37 -12.02 -5.37
C PHE A 113 -2.26 -13.25 -5.14
N GLY A 114 -2.91 -13.32 -3.98
CA GLY A 114 -4.07 -14.17 -3.78
C GLY A 114 -5.06 -13.89 -4.89
N LYS A 115 -5.69 -14.94 -5.43
CA LYS A 115 -6.67 -14.78 -6.51
C LYS A 115 -7.75 -13.82 -6.01
N PHE A 116 -7.77 -12.61 -6.55
CA PHE A 116 -8.98 -11.81 -6.56
C PHE A 116 -9.87 -12.39 -7.65
N GLU A 117 -10.80 -13.26 -7.25
CA GLU A 117 -12.03 -13.38 -8.02
C GLU A 117 -12.74 -12.03 -7.89
N MET A 118 -12.54 -11.16 -8.88
CA MET A 118 -13.59 -10.21 -9.20
C MET A 118 -14.78 -11.06 -9.61
N GLU A 119 -15.77 -11.20 -8.72
CA GLU A 119 -17.12 -11.50 -9.18
C GLU A 119 -17.50 -10.34 -10.09
N ILE A 120 -17.38 -10.57 -11.40
CA ILE A 120 -18.01 -9.70 -12.40
C ILE A 120 -19.50 -9.83 -12.09
N PRO A 121 -20.20 -8.78 -11.63
CA PRO A 121 -21.64 -8.86 -11.47
C PRO A 121 -22.21 -9.21 -12.85
N ASP A 122 -23.01 -10.28 -12.89
CA ASP A 122 -23.58 -10.79 -14.12
C ASP A 122 -24.54 -9.74 -14.70
N ILE A 123 -24.00 -8.88 -15.57
CA ILE A 123 -24.76 -7.82 -16.26
C ILE A 123 -25.75 -8.39 -17.30
N SER A 124 -25.89 -9.72 -17.40
CA SER A 124 -26.83 -10.35 -18.34
C SER A 124 -28.29 -10.34 -17.87
N ALA A 125 -28.58 -9.97 -16.62
CA ALA A 125 -29.92 -10.10 -16.05
C ALA A 125 -30.81 -8.82 -16.06
N GLU A 126 -30.31 -7.66 -16.50
CA GLU A 126 -31.10 -6.41 -16.50
C GLU A 126 -31.39 -5.82 -17.90
N VAL A 127 -31.23 -6.58 -18.98
CA VAL A 127 -31.71 -6.17 -20.30
C VAL A 127 -33.00 -6.91 -20.65
N GLU A 128 -34.09 -6.60 -19.95
CA GLU A 128 -35.45 -6.74 -20.49
C GLU A 128 -36.46 -6.01 -19.59
N THR A 129 -36.75 -4.73 -19.89
CA THR A 129 -38.12 -4.20 -20.04
C THR A 129 -38.11 -2.68 -20.33
N GLY A 130 -38.38 -2.33 -21.59
CA GLY A 130 -38.85 -1.00 -22.06
C GLY A 130 -37.78 0.10 -22.09
N ILE A 131 -37.49 0.79 -23.20
CA ILE A 131 -38.40 1.47 -24.12
C ILE A 131 -37.72 1.51 -25.50
N ALA A 132 -38.42 1.07 -26.54
CA ALA A 132 -38.03 1.35 -27.92
C ALA A 132 -38.42 2.80 -28.25
N ALA A 133 -37.44 3.61 -28.63
CA ALA A 133 -37.66 4.86 -29.33
C ALA A 133 -36.65 4.95 -30.48
N GLU A 134 -37.01 4.37 -31.62
CA GLU A 134 -36.41 4.73 -32.90
C GLU A 134 -36.70 6.21 -33.15
N ILE A 135 -35.65 7.04 -33.13
CA ILE A 135 -35.73 8.40 -33.65
C ILE A 135 -35.46 8.29 -35.14
N GLU A 136 -36.51 8.08 -35.93
CA GLU A 136 -36.50 8.33 -37.36
C GLU A 136 -36.57 9.86 -37.56
N MET A 137 -35.43 10.49 -37.84
CA MET A 137 -35.38 11.93 -38.15
C MET A 137 -35.58 12.10 -39.67
N ALA A 138 -36.57 12.90 -40.05
CA ALA A 138 -36.94 13.10 -41.44
C ALA A 138 -35.81 13.80 -42.22
N PRO A 139 -35.61 13.46 -43.51
CA PRO A 139 -34.49 13.98 -44.31
C PRO A 139 -34.51 15.50 -44.54
N GLU A 140 -35.60 16.18 -44.17
CA GLU A 140 -35.74 17.65 -44.22
C GLU A 140 -34.95 18.37 -43.09
N ASP A 141 -34.76 17.72 -41.93
CA ASP A 141 -34.00 18.28 -40.81
C ASP A 141 -32.47 18.21 -41.04
N LEU A 142 -32.01 17.35 -41.94
CA LEU A 142 -30.58 17.23 -42.31
C LEU A 142 -30.10 18.40 -43.19
N ALA A 143 -31.01 19.05 -43.93
CA ALA A 143 -30.67 20.18 -44.81
C ALA A 143 -30.51 21.50 -44.05
N GLU A 144 -31.27 21.72 -42.97
CA GLU A 144 -31.13 22.89 -42.10
C GLU A 144 -29.85 22.87 -41.24
N ALA A 145 -29.30 21.67 -41.00
CA ALA A 145 -28.04 21.49 -40.27
C ALA A 145 -26.78 21.80 -41.10
N GLY A 146 -26.92 22.20 -42.38
CA GLY A 146 -25.80 22.67 -43.20
C GLY A 146 -24.78 21.61 -43.62
N ILE A 147 -25.15 20.33 -43.55
CA ILE A 147 -24.27 19.22 -43.96
C ILE A 147 -24.49 18.94 -45.45
N ILE A 148 -23.58 19.41 -46.30
CA ILE A 148 -23.52 18.98 -47.71
C ILE A 148 -22.85 17.61 -47.75
N ILE A 149 -23.63 16.58 -48.09
CA ILE A 149 -23.14 15.24 -48.38
C ILE A 149 -22.64 15.25 -49.83
N GLY A 150 -21.33 15.21 -50.01
CA GLY A 150 -20.66 14.89 -51.28
C GLY A 150 -20.02 13.53 -51.20
#